data_AF-A0AAU2WSN8-F1
#
_entry.id   AF-A0AAU2WSN8-F1
#
_cell.length_a   1.000
_cell.length_b   1.000
_cell.length_c   1.000
_cell.angle_alpha   90.00
_cell.angle_beta   90.00
_cell.angle_gamma   90.00
#
_symmetry.space_group_name_H-M   'P 1'
#
loop_
_entity.id
_entity.type
_entity.pdbx_description
1 polymer ?
#
loop_
_entity_poly.entity_id
_entity_poly.type
_entity_poly.pdbx_seq_one_letter_code
_entity_poly.pdbx_strand_id
1 'polypeptide(L)'
;MSAPPSGPAAAPKSKEGAIQRYEDYLHAVGREDIDVMCEIAGPAMKGYDGPCREGFTIMLQMYSAGQKAALRGATVDPAKVVVVNSAKVDVPASAVRSSVTFTESDLGDVTLEYTGGNWFITD
;
A
#
# COMPACT_ATOMS: atom_id res chain seq x y z
N MET A 1 -7.97 -0.99 33.66
CA MET A 1 -6.67 -0.49 33.17
C MET A 1 -6.83 -0.33 31.67
N SER A 2 -6.99 0.89 31.19
CA SER A 2 -7.19 1.16 29.76
C SER A 2 -5.84 1.14 29.06
N ALA A 3 -5.69 0.29 28.03
CA ALA A 3 -4.48 0.22 27.22
C ALA A 3 -4.28 1.56 26.48
N PRO A 4 -3.03 2.06 26.34
CA PRO A 4 -2.76 3.21 25.50
C PRO A 4 -3.10 2.87 24.04
N PRO A 5 -3.45 3.86 23.20
CA PRO A 5 -3.65 3.60 21.78
C PRO A 5 -2.34 3.06 21.21
N SER A 6 -2.36 1.83 20.71
CA SER A 6 -1.24 1.25 20.00
C SER A 6 -0.93 2.17 18.82
N GLY A 7 0.18 2.89 18.88
CA GLY A 7 0.82 3.41 17.67
C GLY A 7 1.07 2.24 16.71
N PRO A 8 1.19 2.48 15.39
CA PRO A 8 1.36 1.41 14.43
C PRO A 8 2.49 0.50 14.88
N ALA A 9 2.15 -0.74 15.22
CA ALA A 9 3.12 -1.72 15.68
C ALA A 9 4.15 -1.91 14.57
N ALA A 10 5.43 -1.95 14.92
CA ALA A 10 6.50 -2.26 13.97
C ALA A 10 6.12 -3.52 13.20
N ALA A 11 6.03 -3.41 11.87
CA ALA A 11 5.73 -4.56 11.04
C ALA A 11 6.90 -5.55 11.14
N PRO A 12 6.66 -6.86 11.21
CA PRO A 12 7.73 -7.84 11.10
C PRO A 12 8.50 -7.63 9.81
N LYS A 13 9.84 -7.71 9.87
CA LYS A 13 10.71 -7.73 8.69
C LYS A 13 10.59 -9.10 7.99
N SER A 14 9.44 -9.34 7.39
CA SER A 14 9.11 -10.56 6.65
C SER A 14 8.25 -10.23 5.43
N LYS A 15 8.11 -11.21 4.54
CA LYS A 15 7.24 -11.12 3.37
C LYS A 15 5.78 -10.84 3.78
N GLU A 16 5.30 -11.51 4.82
CA GLU A 16 3.95 -11.34 5.35
C GLU A 16 3.74 -9.94 5.92
N GLY A 17 4.76 -9.38 6.58
CA GLY A 17 4.74 -7.99 7.05
C GLY A 17 4.64 -6.99 5.90
N ALA A 18 5.35 -7.22 4.80
CA ALA A 18 5.26 -6.38 3.59
C ALA A 18 3.86 -6.48 2.96
N ILE A 19 3.32 -7.71 2.85
CA ILE A 19 1.99 -7.97 2.31
C ILE A 19 0.92 -7.24 3.14
N GLN A 20 0.91 -7.44 4.45
CA GLN A 20 -0.07 -6.79 5.34
C GLN A 20 -0.02 -5.27 5.17
N ARG A 21 1.18 -4.71 5.07
CA ARG A 21 1.36 -3.28 4.93
C ARG A 21 0.89 -2.75 3.58
N TYR A 22 1.06 -3.51 2.50
CA TYR A 22 0.50 -3.16 1.21
C TYR A 22 -1.03 -3.27 1.20
N GLU A 23 -1.60 -4.28 1.86
CA GLU A 23 -3.06 -4.38 2.04
C GLU A 23 -3.63 -3.18 2.81
N ASP A 24 -2.95 -2.70 3.86
CA ASP A 24 -3.34 -1.49 4.58
C ASP A 24 -3.38 -0.28 3.64
N TYR A 25 -2.42 -0.15 2.72
CA TYR A 25 -2.42 0.89 1.69
C TYR A 25 -3.59 0.74 0.72
N LEU A 26 -3.84 -0.46 0.20
CA LEU A 26 -4.99 -0.72 -0.70
C LEU A 26 -6.32 -0.36 0.00
N HIS A 27 -6.47 -0.75 1.27
CA HIS A 27 -7.67 -0.43 2.04
C HIS A 27 -7.80 1.07 2.29
N ALA A 28 -6.68 1.76 2.53
CA ALA A 28 -6.64 3.21 2.64
C ALA A 28 -7.08 3.90 1.34
N VAL A 29 -6.61 3.43 0.18
CA VAL A 29 -7.11 3.91 -1.14
C VAL A 29 -8.63 3.70 -1.24
N GLY A 30 -9.12 2.53 -0.87
CA GLY A 30 -10.56 2.23 -0.91
C GLY A 30 -11.41 3.07 0.06
N ARG A 31 -10.83 3.53 1.17
CA ARG A 31 -11.45 4.41 2.17
C ARG A 31 -11.18 5.89 1.96
N GLU A 32 -10.31 6.22 1.00
CA GLU A 32 -9.83 7.57 0.75
C GLU A 32 -9.08 8.15 1.97
N ASP A 33 -8.38 7.28 2.71
CA ASP A 33 -7.59 7.65 3.89
C ASP A 33 -6.19 8.11 3.47
N ILE A 34 -6.12 9.39 3.10
CA ILE A 34 -4.89 9.98 2.57
C ILE A 34 -3.77 10.01 3.62
N ASP A 35 -4.08 10.05 4.91
CA ASP A 35 -3.06 10.10 5.95
C ASP A 35 -2.31 8.77 6.01
N VAL A 36 -3.02 7.63 5.94
CA VAL A 36 -2.40 6.31 5.83
C VAL A 36 -1.68 6.13 4.49
N MET A 37 -2.26 6.62 3.38
CA MET A 37 -1.60 6.56 2.07
C MET A 37 -0.26 7.31 2.08
N CYS A 38 -0.22 8.49 2.67
CA CYS A 38 1.00 9.27 2.83
C CYS A 38 2.00 8.63 3.79
N GLU A 39 1.53 8.01 4.87
CA GLU A 39 2.39 7.26 5.79
C GLU A 39 3.11 6.12 5.06
N ILE A 40 2.40 5.35 4.23
CA ILE A 40 2.94 4.13 3.60
C ILE A 40 3.70 4.45 2.31
N ALA A 41 3.15 5.30 1.45
CA ALA A 41 3.65 5.55 0.10
C ALA A 41 4.29 6.93 -0.08
N GLY A 42 4.38 7.73 0.99
CA GLY A 42 5.11 9.00 0.97
C GLY A 42 6.54 8.88 0.42
N PRO A 43 7.32 7.82 0.74
CA PRO A 43 8.66 7.63 0.17
C PRO A 43 8.69 7.46 -1.36
N ALA A 44 7.68 6.84 -1.98
CA ALA A 44 7.57 6.75 -3.44
C ALA A 44 7.25 8.11 -4.10
N MET A 45 6.67 9.05 -3.35
CA MET A 45 6.34 10.40 -3.82
C MET A 45 7.52 11.37 -3.81
N LYS A 46 8.76 10.93 -3.54
CA LYS A 46 9.94 11.81 -3.43
C LYS A 46 10.28 12.62 -4.70
N GLY A 47 9.75 12.24 -5.87
CA GLY A 47 9.89 12.98 -7.12
C GLY A 47 8.70 13.87 -7.48
N TYR A 48 7.66 13.92 -6.64
CA TYR A 48 6.49 14.76 -6.86
C TYR A 48 6.69 16.14 -6.20
N ASP A 49 6.54 17.21 -6.96
CA ASP A 49 6.81 18.59 -6.52
C ASP A 49 5.76 19.19 -5.56
N GLY A 50 4.71 18.42 -5.20
CA GLY A 50 3.62 18.86 -4.33
C GLY A 50 3.54 18.14 -2.98
N PRO A 51 2.68 18.59 -2.06
CA PRO A 51 2.38 17.86 -0.84
C PRO A 51 1.83 16.48 -1.17
N CYS A 52 2.26 15.44 -0.44
CA CYS A 52 1.78 14.08 -0.61
C CYS A 52 0.24 13.98 -0.69
N ARG A 53 -0.46 14.75 0.16
CA ARG A 53 -1.92 14.79 0.22
C ARG A 53 -2.55 15.25 -1.10
N GLU A 54 -1.94 16.21 -1.79
CA GLU A 54 -2.43 16.72 -3.07
C GLU A 54 -2.27 15.66 -4.17
N GLY A 55 -1.09 15.05 -4.26
CA GLY A 55 -0.82 13.98 -5.23
C GLY A 55 -1.80 12.81 -5.08
N PHE A 56 -2.03 12.34 -3.86
CA PHE A 56 -2.99 11.26 -3.61
C PHE A 56 -4.46 11.70 -3.79
N THR A 57 -4.80 12.95 -3.53
CA THR A 57 -6.14 13.46 -3.87
C THR A 57 -6.41 13.35 -5.37
N ILE A 58 -5.44 13.73 -6.21
CA ILE A 58 -5.53 13.62 -7.67
C ILE A 58 -5.64 12.14 -8.08
N MET A 59 -4.78 11.27 -7.54
CA MET A 59 -4.81 9.83 -7.83
C MET A 59 -6.18 9.22 -7.47
N LEU A 60 -6.77 9.59 -6.33
CA LEU A 60 -8.09 9.12 -5.92
C LEU A 60 -9.21 9.53 -6.87
N GLN A 61 -9.05 10.60 -7.67
CA GLN A 61 -10.04 10.95 -8.70
C GLN A 61 -10.01 10.01 -9.91
N MET A 62 -8.91 9.26 -10.11
CA MET A 62 -8.78 8.32 -11.22
C MET A 62 -9.52 6.99 -10.95
N TYR A 63 -9.78 6.66 -9.69
CA TYR A 63 -10.53 5.45 -9.31
C TYR A 63 -12.03 5.69 -9.34
N SER A 64 -12.75 4.81 -10.03
CA SER A 64 -14.22 4.73 -9.93
C SER A 64 -14.67 4.32 -8.53
N ALA A 65 -15.93 4.62 -8.18
CA ALA A 65 -16.52 4.20 -6.91
C ALA A 65 -16.49 2.67 -6.73
N GLY A 66 -16.67 1.91 -7.81
CA GLY A 66 -16.59 0.44 -7.80
C GLY A 66 -15.18 -0.07 -7.48
N GLN A 67 -14.15 0.55 -8.07
CA GLN A 67 -12.75 0.21 -7.77
C GLN A 67 -12.39 0.55 -6.32
N LYS A 68 -12.76 1.75 -5.83
CA LYS A 68 -12.54 2.11 -4.41
C LYS A 68 -13.23 1.11 -3.47
N ALA A 69 -14.47 0.73 -3.76
CA ALA A 69 -15.19 -0.24 -2.95
C ALA A 69 -14.50 -1.62 -2.94
N ALA A 70 -13.97 -2.07 -4.08
CA ALA A 70 -13.24 -3.33 -4.18
C ALA A 70 -11.93 -3.31 -3.38
N LEU A 71 -11.23 -2.18 -3.37
CA LEU A 71 -9.98 -2.00 -2.64
C LEU A 71 -10.14 -2.03 -1.11
N ARG A 72 -11.34 -1.74 -0.57
CA ARG A 72 -11.61 -1.79 0.89
C ARG A 72 -11.43 -3.16 1.53
N GLY A 73 -11.47 -4.23 0.73
CA GLY A 73 -11.29 -5.61 1.16
C GLY A 73 -10.34 -6.37 0.25
N ALA A 74 -9.50 -5.67 -0.51
CA ALA A 74 -8.52 -6.30 -1.37
C ALA A 74 -7.48 -7.04 -0.51
N THR A 75 -7.01 -8.17 -1.02
CA THR A 75 -5.93 -8.96 -0.41
C THR A 75 -4.84 -9.21 -1.45
N VAL A 76 -3.67 -9.63 -1.01
CA VAL A 76 -2.54 -9.92 -1.89
C VAL A 76 -2.28 -11.41 -1.90
N ASP A 77 -2.10 -11.96 -3.09
CA ASP A 77 -1.69 -13.35 -3.28
C ASP A 77 -0.21 -13.53 -2.92
N PRO A 78 0.12 -14.17 -1.78
CA PRO A 78 1.52 -14.35 -1.38
C PRO A 78 2.31 -15.16 -2.40
N ALA A 79 1.69 -16.02 -3.22
CA ALA A 79 2.39 -16.81 -4.21
C ALA A 79 2.97 -15.97 -5.36
N LYS A 80 2.41 -14.78 -5.61
CA LYS A 80 2.84 -13.88 -6.70
C LYS A 80 3.82 -12.81 -6.26
N VAL A 81 4.01 -12.65 -4.95
CA VAL A 81 4.91 -11.66 -4.36
C VAL A 81 6.36 -12.13 -4.44
N VAL A 82 7.23 -11.29 -4.99
CA VAL A 82 8.64 -11.59 -5.23
C VAL A 82 9.49 -11.02 -4.09
N VAL A 83 10.21 -11.87 -3.37
CA VAL A 83 11.16 -11.42 -2.35
C VAL A 83 12.50 -11.13 -3.02
N VAL A 84 12.83 -9.85 -3.18
CA VAL A 84 14.12 -9.41 -3.74
C VAL A 84 15.23 -9.67 -2.72
N ASN A 85 15.01 -9.25 -1.47
CA ASN A 85 15.89 -9.56 -0.35
C ASN A 85 15.14 -9.40 0.99
N SER A 86 15.83 -9.59 2.13
CA SER A 86 15.21 -9.51 3.47
C SER A 86 14.50 -8.19 3.78
N ALA A 87 14.82 -7.10 3.08
CA ALA A 87 14.28 -5.76 3.30
C ALA A 87 13.59 -5.19 2.06
N LYS A 88 13.34 -6.00 1.02
CA LYS A 88 12.78 -5.52 -0.25
C LYS A 88 11.92 -6.60 -0.91
N VAL A 89 10.71 -6.22 -1.29
CA VAL A 89 9.70 -7.12 -1.87
C VAL A 89 8.97 -6.40 -2.99
N ASP A 90 8.78 -7.08 -4.11
CA ASP A 90 8.01 -6.57 -5.24
C ASP A 90 6.62 -7.24 -5.25
N VAL A 91 5.58 -6.44 -5.41
CA VAL A 91 4.19 -6.87 -5.45
C VAL A 91 3.60 -6.44 -6.79
N PRO A 92 3.43 -7.36 -7.74
CA PRO A 92 2.85 -7.02 -9.03
C PRO A 92 1.34 -6.73 -8.88
N ALA A 93 0.77 -5.88 -9.74
CA ALA A 93 -0.68 -5.59 -9.72
C ALA A 93 -1.53 -6.86 -9.77
N SER A 94 -1.06 -7.87 -10.52
CA SER A 94 -1.72 -9.17 -10.67
C SER A 94 -1.76 -10.02 -9.39
N ALA A 95 -1.00 -9.63 -8.34
CA ALA A 95 -1.09 -10.22 -7.02
C ALA A 95 -2.31 -9.75 -6.24
N VAL A 96 -2.90 -8.61 -6.59
CA VAL A 96 -4.06 -8.06 -5.88
C VAL A 96 -5.33 -8.85 -6.24
N ARG A 97 -5.98 -9.38 -5.21
CA ARG A 97 -7.24 -10.10 -5.27
C ARG A 97 -8.34 -9.22 -4.69
N SER A 98 -9.32 -8.87 -5.52
CA SER A 98 -10.49 -8.09 -5.11
C SER A 98 -11.73 -8.53 -5.89
N SER A 99 -12.88 -7.88 -5.66
CA SER A 99 -14.10 -8.13 -6.45
C SER A 99 -14.02 -7.60 -7.90
N VAL A 100 -13.02 -6.76 -8.21
CA VAL A 100 -12.69 -6.34 -9.58
C VAL A 100 -11.25 -6.72 -9.91
N THR A 101 -10.96 -6.86 -11.20
CA THR A 101 -9.59 -7.10 -11.67
C THR A 101 -8.87 -5.76 -11.82
N PHE A 102 -7.72 -5.64 -11.16
CA PHE A 102 -6.80 -4.52 -11.37
C PHE A 102 -5.66 -4.94 -12.29
N THR A 103 -5.24 -4.02 -13.15
CA THR A 103 -4.11 -4.17 -14.05
C THR A 103 -2.94 -3.31 -13.60
N GLU A 104 -1.78 -3.49 -14.25
CA GLU A 104 -0.61 -2.61 -14.06
C GLU A 104 -0.96 -1.14 -14.31
N SER A 105 -1.86 -0.85 -15.25
CA SER A 105 -2.31 0.53 -15.52
C SER A 105 -3.20 1.12 -14.41
N ASP A 106 -3.78 0.29 -13.54
CA ASP A 106 -4.59 0.76 -12.42
C ASP A 106 -3.75 0.97 -11.15
N LEU A 107 -2.99 -0.05 -10.74
CA LEU A 107 -2.26 -0.07 -9.45
C LEU A 107 -0.74 0.04 -9.60
N GLY A 108 -0.20 -0.24 -10.79
CA GLY A 108 1.23 -0.47 -11.00
C GLY A 108 1.72 -1.75 -10.34
N ASP A 109 2.95 -2.14 -10.71
CA ASP A 109 3.75 -3.02 -9.88
C ASP A 109 4.44 -2.15 -8.83
N VAL A 110 4.38 -2.56 -7.57
CA VAL A 110 4.95 -1.77 -6.47
C VAL A 110 6.11 -2.48 -5.80
N THR A 111 7.04 -1.68 -5.32
CA THR A 111 8.15 -2.12 -4.49
C THR A 111 7.96 -1.65 -3.06
N LEU A 112 8.01 -2.58 -2.10
CA LEU A 112 8.08 -2.26 -0.68
C LEU A 112 9.48 -2.47 -0.14
N GLU A 113 9.97 -1.49 0.63
CA GLU A 113 11.22 -1.57 1.36
C GLU A 113 11.03 -1.46 2.87
N TYR A 114 11.76 -2.29 3.63
CA TYR A 114 11.76 -2.27 5.09
C TYR A 114 12.79 -1.26 5.60
N THR A 115 12.30 -0.15 6.14
CA THR A 115 13.14 0.91 6.71
C THR A 115 12.49 1.46 7.97
N GLY A 116 13.28 1.95 8.93
CA GLY A 116 12.72 2.57 10.15
C GLY A 116 11.79 1.68 10.99
N GLY A 117 11.86 0.35 10.84
CA GLY A 117 11.00 -0.59 11.57
C GLY A 117 9.64 -0.89 10.92
N ASN A 118 9.41 -0.44 9.68
CA ASN A 118 8.16 -0.69 8.95
C ASN A 118 8.41 -0.89 7.44
N TRP A 119 7.39 -1.32 6.70
CA TRP A 119 7.41 -1.41 5.24
C TRP A 119 6.79 -0.17 4.60
N PHE A 120 7.41 0.33 3.55
CA PHE A 120 6.98 1.51 2.81
C PHE A 120 7.04 1.25 1.32
N ILE A 121 6.09 1.80 0.57
CA ILE A 121 6.15 1.80 -0.90
C ILE A 121 7.19 2.84 -1.31
N THR A 122 8.15 2.42 -2.13
CA THR A 122 9.26 3.27 -2.59
C THR A 122 9.34 3.43 -4.10
N ASP A 123 8.68 2.55 -4.84
CA ASP A 123 8.56 2.54 -6.31
C ASP A 123 7.19 1.95 -6.67
#